data_AF-A0A939KUJ9-F1
#
_entry.id   AF-A0A939KUJ9-F1
#
_cell.length_a   1.000
_cell.length_b   1.000
_cell.length_c   1.000
_cell.angle_alpha   90.00
_cell.angle_beta   90.00
_cell.angle_gamma   90.00
#
_symmetry.space_group_name_H-M   'P 1'
#
loop_
_entity.id
_entity.type
_entity.pdbx_description
1 polymer ?
#
loop_
_entity_poly.entity_id
_entity_poly.type
_entity_poly.pdbx_seq_one_letter_code
_entity_poly.pdbx_strand_id
1 'polypeptide(L)'
;MLLQTAGIVTNVIPSGMTVEMQTQKKYHEAITRNQELSWQVAENLLVSFKYAWQGVRYAFNTQRNFRIHLVLGTLAMSGSFIFHLKLVEIAVIGITTGLVLVMELLNTALEAVVDLTVNKTYHELAKIAKDCAAGAVLISALVALVVAGLLLFPPLLATIGKTWA
;
A
#
# COMPACT_ATOMS: atom_id res chain seq x y z
N MET A 1 -37.38 21.26 -73.89
CA MET A 1 -36.04 21.65 -73.40
C MET A 1 -35.98 21.23 -71.92
N LEU A 2 -35.35 20.07 -71.70
CA LEU A 2 -34.81 19.50 -70.45
C LEU A 2 -35.72 19.36 -69.20
N LEU A 3 -36.25 18.14 -69.03
CA LEU A 3 -36.56 17.51 -67.74
C LEU A 3 -35.39 16.60 -67.31
N GLN A 4 -35.21 16.44 -65.99
CA GLN A 4 -34.36 15.49 -65.24
C GLN A 4 -32.84 15.80 -65.26
N THR A 5 -32.10 15.79 -64.14
CA THR A 5 -32.15 14.86 -62.99
C THR A 5 -31.70 15.53 -61.69
N ALA A 6 -32.46 15.32 -60.61
CA ALA A 6 -32.00 15.50 -59.25
C ALA A 6 -30.81 14.56 -58.98
N GLY A 7 -29.63 15.13 -58.76
CA GLY A 7 -28.46 14.40 -58.32
C GLY A 7 -28.69 13.86 -56.91
N ILE A 8 -29.07 12.58 -56.82
CA ILE A 8 -28.93 11.79 -55.61
C ILE A 8 -27.43 11.68 -55.36
N VAL A 9 -26.89 12.52 -54.49
CA VAL A 9 -25.59 12.30 -53.87
C VAL A 9 -25.78 11.08 -52.97
N THR A 10 -25.57 9.89 -53.51
CA THR A 10 -25.42 8.68 -52.71
C THR A 10 -24.21 8.90 -51.81
N ASN A 11 -24.47 9.19 -50.55
CA ASN A 11 -23.47 9.29 -49.51
C ASN A 11 -22.92 7.87 -49.27
N VAL A 12 -22.01 7.42 -50.15
CA VAL A 12 -21.31 6.15 -50.02
C VAL A 12 -20.30 6.35 -48.90
N ILE A 13 -20.71 6.04 -47.67
CA ILE A 13 -19.80 5.94 -46.53
C ILE A 13 -18.74 4.88 -46.93
N PRO A 14 -17.45 5.23 -46.98
CA PRO A 14 -16.40 4.29 -47.34
C PRO A 14 -16.50 3.04 -46.47
N SER A 15 -16.41 1.86 -47.07
CA SER A 15 -16.62 0.58 -46.38
C SER A 15 -15.70 0.36 -45.17
N GLY A 16 -14.56 1.07 -45.10
CA GLY A 16 -13.65 1.09 -43.95
C GLY A 16 -14.03 2.08 -42.84
N MET A 17 -14.78 3.14 -43.15
CA MET A 17 -15.20 4.17 -42.18
C MET A 17 -16.22 3.64 -41.17
N THR A 18 -17.07 2.70 -41.60
CA THR A 18 -18.02 2.02 -40.70
C THR A 18 -17.31 1.08 -39.72
N VAL A 19 -16.25 0.40 -40.17
CA VAL A 19 -15.43 -0.48 -39.33
C VAL A 19 -14.61 0.33 -38.33
N GLU A 20 -14.02 1.47 -38.73
CA GLU A 20 -13.33 2.37 -37.81
C GLU A 20 -14.28 2.98 -36.79
N MET A 21 -15.48 3.43 -37.19
CA MET A 21 -16.49 3.92 -36.25
C MET A 21 -16.96 2.85 -35.26
N GLN A 22 -17.16 1.60 -35.71
CA GLN A 22 -17.49 0.49 -34.82
C GLN A 22 -16.35 0.16 -33.85
N THR A 23 -15.12 0.22 -34.33
CA THR A 23 -13.92 -0.04 -33.53
C THR A 23 -13.73 1.06 -32.48
N GLN A 24 -13.88 2.33 -32.87
CA GLN A 24 -13.87 3.48 -31.98
C GLN A 24 -14.99 3.40 -30.94
N LYS A 25 -16.21 3.04 -31.35
CA LYS A 25 -17.34 2.88 -30.44
C LYS A 25 -17.08 1.78 -29.40
N LYS A 26 -16.59 0.62 -29.84
CA LYS A 26 -16.24 -0.50 -28.95
C LYS A 26 -15.08 -0.14 -28.01
N TYR A 27 -14.11 0.63 -28.50
CA TYR A 27 -12.99 1.13 -27.69
C TYR A 27 -13.47 2.14 -26.63
N HIS A 28 -14.37 3.04 -27.00
CA HIS A 28 -14.96 4.01 -26.09
C HIS A 28 -15.84 3.31 -25.04
N GLU A 29 -16.72 2.39 -25.43
CA GLU A 29 -17.54 1.57 -24.54
C GLU A 29 -16.68 0.77 -23.54
N ALA A 30 -15.55 0.20 -24.00
CA ALA A 30 -14.61 -0.53 -23.14
C ALA A 30 -13.89 0.39 -22.14
N ILE A 31 -13.53 1.62 -22.54
CA ILE A 31 -12.94 2.62 -21.63
C ILE A 31 -13.98 3.06 -20.60
N THR A 32 -15.19 3.41 -21.03
CA THR A 32 -16.27 3.87 -20.13
C THR A 32 -16.63 2.79 -19.10
N ARG A 33 -16.74 1.53 -19.53
CA ARG A 33 -17.04 0.39 -18.63
C ARG A 33 -15.96 0.16 -17.57
N ASN A 34 -14.68 0.33 -17.91
CA ASN A 34 -13.60 0.21 -16.92
C ASN A 34 -13.55 1.39 -15.94
N GLN A 35 -13.90 2.60 -16.39
CA GLN A 35 -14.03 3.78 -15.52
C GLN A 35 -15.20 3.66 -14.53
N GLU A 36 -16.30 3.00 -14.92
CA GLU A 36 -17.41 2.70 -13.99
C GLU A 36 -17.04 1.66 -12.93
N LEU A 37 -16.11 0.75 -13.22
CA LEU A 37 -15.62 -0.27 -12.27
C LEU A 37 -14.47 0.22 -11.39
N SER A 38 -13.73 1.26 -11.78
CA SER A 38 -12.57 1.76 -11.03
C SER A 38 -12.93 2.48 -9.73
N TRP A 39 -14.20 2.86 -9.56
CA TRP A 39 -14.71 3.61 -8.39
C TRP A 39 -15.65 2.81 -7.50
N GLN A 40 -15.67 1.46 -7.55
CA GLN A 40 -16.39 0.66 -6.56
C GLN A 40 -15.69 0.75 -5.19
N VAL A 41 -15.87 1.90 -4.54
CA VAL A 41 -15.65 2.11 -3.11
C VAL A 41 -16.46 1.03 -2.41
N ALA A 42 -15.84 0.32 -1.48
CA ALA A 42 -16.44 -0.79 -0.75
C ALA A 42 -17.88 -0.47 -0.33
N GLU A 43 -18.85 -1.21 -0.91
CA GLU A 43 -20.28 -0.92 -0.74
C GLU A 43 -20.73 -0.97 0.73
N ASN A 44 -20.01 -1.72 1.57
CA ASN A 44 -20.28 -1.89 3.00
C ASN A 44 -18.97 -2.04 3.81
N LEU A 45 -19.02 -1.69 5.10
CA LEU A 45 -17.85 -1.71 6.01
C LEU A 45 -17.09 -3.04 6.00
N LEU A 46 -17.79 -4.17 5.95
CA LEU A 46 -17.17 -5.51 5.91
C LEU A 46 -16.26 -5.68 4.68
N VAL A 47 -16.62 -5.10 3.55
CA VAL A 47 -15.83 -5.14 2.32
C VAL A 47 -14.56 -4.30 2.48
N SER A 48 -14.64 -3.13 3.13
CA SER A 48 -13.46 -2.31 3.46
C SER A 48 -12.48 -3.04 4.35
N PHE A 49 -12.96 -3.70 5.42
CA PHE A 49 -12.11 -4.52 6.29
C PHE A 49 -11.47 -5.69 5.53
N LYS A 50 -12.21 -6.33 4.61
CA LYS A 50 -11.67 -7.38 3.75
C LYS A 50 -10.53 -6.85 2.87
N TYR A 51 -10.63 -5.64 2.33
CA TYR A 51 -9.55 -5.02 1.55
C TYR A 51 -8.34 -4.64 2.41
N ALA A 52 -8.57 -4.03 3.57
CA ALA A 52 -7.50 -3.72 4.53
C ALA A 52 -6.73 -4.99 4.95
N TRP A 53 -7.46 -6.08 5.25
CA TRP A 53 -6.85 -7.37 5.60
C TRP A 53 -6.04 -7.97 4.46
N GLN A 54 -6.51 -7.84 3.21
CA GLN A 54 -5.74 -8.28 2.05
C GLN A 54 -4.42 -7.51 1.92
N GLY A 55 -4.42 -6.20 2.18
CA GLY A 55 -3.20 -5.39 2.21
C GLY A 55 -2.20 -5.86 3.27
N VAL A 56 -2.67 -6.09 4.51
CA VAL A 56 -1.82 -6.62 5.59
C VAL A 56 -1.29 -8.01 5.25
N ARG A 57 -2.14 -8.89 4.73
CA ARG A 57 -1.74 -10.26 4.32
C ARG A 57 -0.71 -10.23 3.18
N TYR A 58 -0.88 -9.32 2.23
CA TYR A 58 0.09 -9.12 1.15
C TYR A 58 1.46 -8.77 1.73
N ALA A 59 1.54 -7.72 2.55
CA ALA A 59 2.79 -7.29 3.16
C ALA A 59 3.42 -8.39 4.04
N PHE A 60 2.63 -9.12 4.82
CA PHE A 60 3.14 -10.23 5.61
C PHE A 60 3.79 -11.33 4.76
N ASN A 61 3.21 -11.67 3.61
CA ASN A 61 3.72 -12.72 2.74
C ASN A 61 4.92 -12.26 1.91
N THR A 62 4.91 -11.03 1.40
CA THR A 62 5.94 -10.53 0.48
C THR A 62 7.12 -9.89 1.20
N GLN A 63 6.87 -9.12 2.26
CA GLN A 63 7.90 -8.29 2.90
C GLN A 63 8.52 -8.99 4.10
N ARG A 64 9.84 -9.25 4.00
CA ARG A 64 10.62 -9.82 5.11
C ARG A 64 10.71 -8.87 6.29
N ASN A 65 10.90 -7.58 6.05
CA ASN A 65 11.05 -6.58 7.11
C ASN A 65 9.77 -6.42 7.92
N PHE A 66 8.60 -6.39 7.27
CA PHE A 66 7.30 -6.42 7.96
C PHE A 66 7.19 -7.58 8.96
N ARG A 67 7.59 -8.80 8.58
CA ARG A 67 7.58 -9.96 9.51
C ARG A 67 8.55 -9.78 10.66
N ILE A 68 9.75 -9.24 10.42
CA ILE A 68 10.74 -8.97 11.47
C ILE A 68 10.19 -7.93 12.46
N HIS A 69 9.67 -6.81 11.96
CA HIS A 69 9.10 -5.76 12.80
C HIS A 69 7.88 -6.25 13.58
N LEU A 70 7.04 -7.12 13.01
CA LEU A 70 5.91 -7.73 13.70
C LEU A 70 6.37 -8.63 14.86
N VAL A 71 7.38 -9.47 14.63
CA VAL A 71 7.96 -10.33 15.68
C VAL A 71 8.59 -9.49 16.78
N LEU A 72 9.43 -8.52 16.42
CA LEU A 72 10.08 -7.63 17.39
C LEU A 72 9.06 -6.80 18.18
N GLY A 73 8.03 -6.27 17.52
CA GLY A 73 6.94 -5.56 18.18
C GLY A 73 6.16 -6.44 19.15
N THR A 74 5.89 -7.69 18.76
CA THR A 74 5.22 -8.67 19.63
C THR A 74 6.08 -9.03 20.84
N LEU A 75 7.40 -9.17 20.66
CA LEU A 75 8.34 -9.41 21.76
C LEU A 75 8.41 -8.21 22.72
N ALA A 76 8.50 -6.98 22.19
CA ALA A 76 8.49 -5.78 23.00
C ALA A 76 7.18 -5.62 23.79
N MET A 77 6.05 -5.89 23.14
CA MET A 77 4.73 -5.87 23.77
C MET A 77 4.63 -6.92 24.87
N SER A 78 5.03 -8.17 24.59
CA SER A 78 5.02 -9.26 25.58
C SER A 78 5.93 -8.94 26.78
N GLY A 79 7.13 -8.41 26.52
CA GLY A 79 8.06 -7.96 27.54
C GLY A 79 7.45 -6.88 28.45
N SER A 80 6.67 -5.95 27.89
CA SER A 80 6.03 -4.90 28.66
C SER A 80 5.03 -5.44 29.69
N PHE A 81 4.29 -6.50 29.34
CA PHE A 81 3.40 -7.21 30.26
C PHE A 81 4.18 -8.03 31.30
N ILE A 82 5.24 -8.74 30.88
CA ILE A 82 6.07 -9.57 31.78
C ILE A 82 6.73 -8.72 32.87
N PHE A 83 7.24 -7.55 32.51
CA PHE A 83 7.88 -6.62 33.46
C PHE A 83 6.90 -5.72 34.21
N HIS A 84 5.58 -5.92 34.03
CA HIS A 84 4.53 -5.17 34.71
C HIS A 84 4.71 -3.65 34.56
N LEU A 85 5.02 -3.21 33.34
CA LEU A 85 5.14 -1.79 33.04
C LEU A 85 3.81 -1.06 33.26
N LYS A 86 3.87 0.25 33.47
CA LYS A 86 2.68 1.09 33.62
C LYS A 86 1.89 1.11 32.31
N LEU A 87 0.56 1.27 32.40
CA LEU A 87 -0.31 1.32 31.22
C LEU A 87 0.14 2.34 30.16
N VAL A 88 0.67 3.49 30.60
CA VAL A 88 1.20 4.52 29.70
C VAL A 88 2.44 4.02 28.94
N GLU A 89 3.33 3.29 29.60
CA GLU A 89 4.56 2.74 29.00
C GLU A 89 4.22 1.65 27.98
N ILE A 90 3.25 0.78 28.30
CA ILE A 90 2.71 -0.23 27.38
C ILE A 90 2.07 0.44 26.15
N ALA A 91 1.27 1.49 26.35
CA ALA A 91 0.65 2.23 25.26
C ALA A 91 1.69 2.90 24.35
N VAL A 92 2.75 3.46 24.92
CA VAL A 92 3.86 4.07 24.16
C VAL A 92 4.62 3.03 23.33
N ILE A 93 4.89 1.84 23.88
CA ILE A 93 5.47 0.72 23.11
C ILE A 93 4.51 0.29 21.99
N GLY A 94 3.21 0.19 22.28
CA GLY A 94 2.20 -0.18 21.29
C GLY A 94 2.09 0.82 20.14
N ILE A 95 2.06 2.11 20.43
CA ILE A 95 1.98 3.16 19.40
C ILE A 95 3.24 3.18 18.55
N THR A 96 4.42 3.10 19.17
CA THR A 96 5.70 3.15 18.44
C THR A 96 5.91 1.92 17.56
N THR A 97 5.66 0.71 18.06
CA THR A 97 5.74 -0.52 17.27
C THR A 97 4.66 -0.60 16.19
N GLY A 98 3.43 -0.14 16.49
CA GLY A 98 2.35 0.00 15.52
C GLY A 98 2.71 0.97 14.39
N LEU A 99 3.34 2.10 14.70
CA LEU A 99 3.80 3.06 13.71
C LEU A 99 4.81 2.44 12.73
N VAL A 100 5.74 1.61 13.21
CA VAL A 100 6.69 0.90 12.33
C VAL A 100 5.96 0.01 11.33
N LEU A 101 4.95 -0.74 11.78
CA LEU A 101 4.15 -1.59 10.89
C LEU A 101 3.35 -0.78 9.87
N VAL A 102 2.81 0.38 10.27
CA VAL A 102 2.16 1.31 9.34
C VAL A 102 3.16 1.81 8.30
N MET A 103 4.37 2.20 8.71
CA MET A 103 5.40 2.68 7.79
C MET A 103 5.84 1.60 6.79
N GLU A 104 5.93 0.33 7.21
CA GLU A 104 6.21 -0.80 6.32
C GLU A 104 5.10 -1.02 5.26
N LEU A 105 3.82 -0.89 5.67
CA LEU A 105 2.69 -0.96 4.75
C LEU A 105 2.72 0.20 3.74
N LEU A 106 3.02 1.42 4.21
CA LEU A 106 3.17 2.59 3.35
C LEU A 106 4.36 2.45 2.39
N ASN A 107 5.48 1.91 2.85
CA ASN A 107 6.63 1.62 1.99
C ASN A 107 6.24 0.65 0.87
N THR A 108 5.55 -0.44 1.22
CA THR A 108 5.07 -1.43 0.24
C THR A 108 4.09 -0.82 -0.77
N ALA A 109 3.18 0.06 -0.31
CA ALA A 109 2.24 0.75 -1.18
C ALA A 109 2.95 1.74 -2.12
N LEU A 110 3.92 2.50 -1.62
CA LEU A 110 4.73 3.43 -2.42
C LEU A 110 5.57 2.69 -3.46
N GLU A 111 6.21 1.57 -3.09
CA GLU A 111 6.92 0.71 -4.03
C GLU A 111 6.01 0.26 -5.18
N ALA A 112 4.80 -0.21 -4.87
CA ALA A 112 3.84 -0.64 -5.88
C ALA A 112 3.40 0.50 -6.81
N VAL A 113 3.12 1.69 -6.27
CA VAL A 113 2.74 2.87 -7.06
C VAL A 113 3.88 3.35 -7.95
N VAL A 114 5.10 3.39 -7.40
CA VAL A 114 6.30 3.80 -8.16
C VAL A 114 6.57 2.80 -9.28
N ASP A 115 6.54 1.50 -9.00
CA ASP A 115 6.76 0.43 -10.00
C ASP A 115 5.72 0.44 -11.11
N LEU A 116 4.46 0.77 -10.77
CA LEU A 116 3.39 0.96 -11.74
C LEU A 116 3.66 2.18 -12.62
N THR A 117 4.06 3.31 -12.02
CA THR A 117 4.25 4.59 -12.72
C THR A 117 5.41 4.53 -13.71
N VAL A 118 6.51 3.87 -13.33
CA VAL A 118 7.69 3.76 -14.20
C VAL A 118 7.68 2.52 -15.08
N ASN A 119 6.61 1.71 -15.08
CA ASN A 119 6.54 0.47 -15.84
C ASN A 119 7.80 -0.43 -15.64
N LYS A 120 8.30 -0.50 -14.40
CA LYS A 120 9.51 -1.24 -14.01
C LYS A 120 10.81 -0.82 -14.73
N THR A 121 10.88 0.36 -15.35
CA THR A 121 12.15 0.92 -15.86
C THR A 121 12.87 1.75 -14.78
N TYR A 122 14.19 1.85 -14.89
CA TYR A 122 14.98 2.65 -13.95
C TYR A 122 14.76 4.15 -14.18
N HIS A 123 14.43 4.87 -13.10
CA HIS A 123 14.40 6.33 -13.07
C HIS A 123 14.99 6.84 -11.76
N GLU A 124 15.80 7.89 -11.83
CA GLU A 124 16.46 8.46 -10.64
C GLU A 124 15.44 8.94 -9.59
N LEU A 125 14.33 9.57 -10.03
CA LEU A 125 13.26 10.00 -9.13
C LEU A 125 12.56 8.82 -8.44
N ALA A 126 12.38 7.70 -9.15
CA ALA A 126 11.78 6.50 -8.59
C ALA A 126 12.70 5.86 -7.53
N LYS A 127 14.01 5.88 -7.77
CA LYS A 127 15.01 5.48 -6.77
C LYS A 127 14.92 6.36 -5.53
N ILE A 128 14.94 7.69 -5.68
CA ILE A 128 14.84 8.63 -4.55
C ILE A 128 13.54 8.39 -3.75
N ALA A 129 12.40 8.21 -4.43
CA ALA A 129 11.12 7.96 -3.77
C ALA A 129 11.16 6.67 -2.91
N LYS A 130 11.71 5.58 -3.46
CA LYS A 130 11.88 4.31 -2.74
C LYS A 130 12.87 4.42 -1.58
N ASP A 131 14.00 5.09 -1.80
CA ASP A 131 15.02 5.31 -0.76
C ASP A 131 14.45 6.14 0.40
N CYS A 132 13.65 7.16 0.12
CA CYS A 132 12.95 7.94 1.15
C CYS A 132 11.92 7.10 1.92
N ALA A 133 11.14 6.26 1.22
CA ALA A 133 10.17 5.39 1.87
C ALA A 133 10.85 4.37 2.80
N ALA A 134 11.92 3.73 2.35
CA ALA A 134 12.73 2.83 3.17
C ALA A 134 13.41 3.57 4.35
N GLY A 135 13.90 4.79 4.11
CA GLY A 135 14.46 5.65 5.16
C GLY A 135 13.44 6.01 6.25
N ALA A 136 12.18 6.24 5.88
CA ALA A 136 11.12 6.54 6.83
C ALA A 136 10.80 5.32 7.73
N VAL A 137 10.79 4.11 7.15
CA VAL A 137 10.69 2.86 7.91
C VAL A 137 11.86 2.75 8.90
N LEU A 138 13.10 2.95 8.43
CA LEU A 138 14.30 2.85 9.27
C LEU A 138 14.23 3.82 10.47
N ILE A 139 13.88 5.08 10.24
CA ILE A 139 13.76 6.08 11.31
C ILE A 139 12.68 5.67 12.30
N SER A 140 11.51 5.22 11.84
CA SER A 140 10.45 4.75 12.72
C SER A 140 10.89 3.55 13.58
N ALA A 141 11.64 2.62 12.99
CA ALA A 141 12.16 1.44 13.68
C ALA A 141 13.20 1.79 14.73
N LEU A 142 14.08 2.76 14.45
CA LEU A 142 15.04 3.27 15.42
C LEU A 142 14.35 3.94 16.62
N VAL A 143 13.30 4.73 16.38
CA VAL A 143 12.50 5.34 17.45
C VAL A 143 11.85 4.26 18.32
N ALA A 144 11.22 3.27 17.71
CA ALA A 144 10.63 2.15 18.44
C ALA A 144 11.66 1.35 19.24
N LEU A 145 12.86 1.14 18.68
CA LEU A 145 13.96 0.47 19.36
C LEU A 145 14.45 1.25 20.58
N VAL A 146 14.65 2.56 20.45
CA VAL A 146 15.06 3.43 21.57
C VAL A 146 14.01 3.41 22.67
N VAL A 147 12.73 3.58 22.32
CA VAL A 147 11.62 3.58 23.29
C VAL A 147 11.52 2.24 24.02
N ALA A 148 11.52 1.13 23.27
CA ALA A 148 11.49 -0.20 23.86
C ALA A 148 12.71 -0.45 24.75
N GLY A 149 13.90 -0.03 24.31
CA GLY A 149 15.13 -0.13 25.08
C GLY A 149 15.05 0.64 26.40
N LEU A 150 14.63 1.90 26.37
CA LEU A 150 14.53 2.72 27.59
C LEU A 150 13.55 2.15 28.62
N LEU A 151 12.45 1.55 28.17
CA LEU A 151 11.40 1.02 29.04
C LEU A 151 11.67 -0.43 29.51
N LEU A 152 12.20 -1.28 28.65
CA LEU A 152 12.39 -2.71 28.93
C LEU A 152 13.78 -3.05 29.47
N PHE A 153 14.81 -2.28 29.13
CA PHE A 153 16.19 -2.60 29.52
C PHE A 153 16.45 -2.50 31.04
N PRO A 154 15.96 -1.47 31.77
CA PRO A 154 16.15 -1.40 33.22
C PRO A 154 15.56 -2.60 34.00
N PRO A 155 14.29 -3.00 33.82
CA PRO A 155 13.74 -4.16 34.54
C PRO A 155 14.36 -5.48 34.08
N LEU A 156 14.79 -5.59 32.82
CA LEU A 156 15.52 -6.75 32.32
C LEU A 156 16.85 -6.95 33.06
N LEU A 157 17.67 -5.89 33.17
CA LEU A 157 18.94 -5.96 33.91
C LEU A 157 18.74 -6.29 35.39
N ALA A 158 17.72 -5.70 36.03
CA ALA A 158 17.40 -5.98 37.42
C ALA A 158 17.00 -7.46 37.64
N THR A 159 16.33 -8.07 36.67
CA THR A 159 15.94 -9.49 36.74
C THR A 159 17.14 -10.41 36.56
N ILE A 160 18.00 -10.11 35.58
CA ILE A 160 19.22 -10.89 35.33
C ILE A 160 20.17 -10.79 36.52
N GLY A 161 20.37 -9.60 37.09
CA GLY A 161 21.24 -9.41 38.25
C GLY A 161 20.83 -10.23 39.48
N LYS A 162 19.52 -10.43 39.70
CA LYS A 162 18.99 -11.25 40.79
C LYS A 162 19.20 -12.76 40.59
N THR A 163 19.32 -13.22 39.35
CA THR A 163 19.57 -14.65 39.06
C THR A 163 21.02 -15.09 39.24
N TRP A 164 21.97 -14.15 39.30
CA TRP A 164 23.41 -14.44 39.44
C TRP A 164 23.99 -14.00 40.80
N ALA A 165 23.15 -13.47 41.69
CA ALA A 165 23.50 -13.13 43.07
C ALA A 165 22.93 -14.20 44.03
#